data_AF-A0A3D3HFS7-F1
#
_entry.id   AF-A0A3D3HFS7-F1
#
_cell.length_a   1.000
_cell.length_b   1.000
_cell.length_c   1.000
_cell.angle_alpha   90.00
_cell.angle_beta   90.00
_cell.angle_gamma   90.00
#
_symmetry.space_group_name_H-M   'P 1'
#
loop_
_entity.id
_entity.type
_entity.pdbx_description
1 polymer ?
#
loop_
_entity_poly.entity_id
_entity_poly.type
_entity_poly.pdbx_seq_one_letter_code
_entity_poly.pdbx_strand_id
1 'polypeptide(L)'
;YESPVINGDGSNSRDFTYIDNVVLANNLAAMVENPAALNQVYNVACGDSVNLNEMTAMLRSYLAGHDPKISTVDPKHGPTRAGDIPHSMASIGKAVRLLGYKPQVLFSDGLKHAVEWYVDNL
;
A
#
# COMPACT_ATOMS: atom_id res chain seq x y z
N TYR A 1 19.18 -0.74 -16.87
CA TYR A 1 18.42 -0.12 -15.77
C TYR A 1 17.73 1.11 -16.30
N GLU A 2 16.41 1.17 -16.18
CA GLU A 2 15.61 2.34 -16.54
C GLU A 2 15.05 2.97 -15.26
N SER A 3 15.15 4.28 -15.13
CA SER A 3 14.63 4.99 -13.95
C SER A 3 13.11 5.07 -13.97
N PRO A 4 12.41 4.75 -12.86
CA PRO A 4 10.99 5.01 -12.76
C PRO A 4 10.71 6.53 -12.76
N VAL A 5 9.52 6.91 -13.18
CA VAL A 5 9.05 8.30 -13.17
C VAL A 5 8.00 8.47 -12.06
N ILE A 6 8.29 9.34 -11.10
CA ILE A 6 7.36 9.81 -10.08
C ILE A 6 6.60 11.01 -10.66
N ASN A 7 5.27 10.96 -10.65
CA ASN A 7 4.46 12.09 -11.11
C ASN A 7 4.41 13.17 -10.01
N GLY A 8 4.89 14.38 -10.31
CA GLY A 8 5.04 15.45 -9.33
C GLY A 8 6.30 15.29 -8.47
N ASP A 9 6.33 15.93 -7.31
CA ASP A 9 7.49 15.94 -6.39
C ASP A 9 7.58 14.71 -5.47
N GLY A 10 6.62 13.78 -5.59
CA GLY A 10 6.55 12.56 -4.80
C GLY A 10 6.01 12.74 -3.37
N SER A 11 5.55 13.94 -3.00
CA SER A 11 4.93 14.20 -1.69
C SER A 11 3.53 13.62 -1.55
N ASN A 12 2.88 13.26 -2.66
CA ASN A 12 1.59 12.59 -2.64
C ASN A 12 1.66 11.28 -1.85
N SER A 13 0.70 11.06 -0.95
CA SER A 13 0.68 9.91 -0.04
C SER A 13 -0.55 9.03 -0.19
N ARG A 14 -0.37 7.75 0.09
CA ARG A 14 -1.41 6.72 -0.02
C ARG A 14 -1.38 5.80 1.20
N ASP A 15 -2.55 5.30 1.54
CA ASP A 15 -2.75 4.17 2.46
C ASP A 15 -2.71 2.87 1.66
N PHE A 16 -1.49 2.45 1.34
CA PHE A 16 -1.26 1.22 0.59
C PHE A 16 -1.69 0.00 1.42
N THR A 17 -2.52 -0.84 0.81
CA THR A 17 -3.12 -2.00 1.51
C THR A 17 -2.67 -3.28 0.83
N TYR A 18 -1.91 -4.10 1.56
CA TYR A 18 -1.50 -5.41 1.07
C TYR A 18 -2.71 -6.35 0.95
N ILE A 19 -2.64 -7.28 0.01
CA ILE A 19 -3.78 -8.13 -0.38
C ILE A 19 -4.34 -8.95 0.79
N ASP A 20 -3.48 -9.46 1.69
CA ASP A 20 -3.93 -10.27 2.83
C ASP A 20 -4.84 -9.48 3.79
N ASN A 21 -4.63 -8.17 3.92
CA ASN A 21 -5.51 -7.32 4.72
C ASN A 21 -6.90 -7.19 4.06
N VAL A 22 -6.96 -7.15 2.73
CA VAL A 22 -8.22 -7.13 1.98
C VAL A 22 -8.95 -8.47 2.11
N VAL A 23 -8.22 -9.58 2.03
CA VAL A 23 -8.77 -10.94 2.24
C VAL A 23 -9.31 -11.08 3.66
N LEU A 24 -8.56 -10.63 4.67
CA LEU A 24 -9.01 -10.60 6.06
C LEU A 24 -10.31 -9.80 6.22
N ALA A 25 -10.38 -8.58 5.67
CA ALA A 25 -11.58 -7.76 5.76
C ALA A 25 -12.80 -8.42 5.12
N ASN A 26 -12.64 -9.09 3.98
CA ASN A 26 -13.72 -9.83 3.33
C ASN A 26 -14.18 -11.02 4.17
N ASN A 27 -13.26 -11.81 4.72
CA ASN A 27 -13.59 -12.94 5.60
C ASN A 27 -14.35 -12.48 6.84
N LEU A 28 -13.91 -11.38 7.47
CA LEU A 28 -14.60 -10.80 8.62
C LEU A 28 -16.00 -10.29 8.24
N ALA A 29 -16.14 -9.59 7.11
CA ALA A 29 -17.42 -9.09 6.64
C ALA A 29 -18.41 -10.21 6.27
N ALA A 30 -17.92 -11.31 5.68
CA ALA A 30 -18.75 -12.45 5.30
C ALA A 30 -19.26 -13.25 6.51
N MET A 31 -18.49 -13.28 7.60
CA MET A 31 -18.75 -14.12 8.77
C MET A 31 -19.28 -13.32 9.98
N VAL A 32 -19.51 -12.01 9.86
CA VAL A 32 -19.93 -11.18 10.98
C VAL A 32 -21.38 -11.49 11.37
N GLU A 33 -21.59 -11.81 12.65
CA GLU A 33 -22.92 -12.04 13.20
C GLU A 33 -23.54 -10.77 13.80
N ASN A 34 -22.74 -9.73 14.04
CA ASN A 34 -23.19 -8.47 14.59
C ASN A 34 -24.15 -7.76 13.61
N PRO A 35 -25.45 -7.60 13.93
CA PRO A 35 -26.41 -7.00 13.02
C PRO A 35 -26.08 -5.54 12.67
N ALA A 36 -25.42 -4.81 13.58
CA ALA A 36 -24.99 -3.43 13.33
C ALA A 36 -23.87 -3.34 12.29
N ALA A 37 -23.23 -4.45 11.94
CA ALA A 37 -22.22 -4.52 10.90
C ALA A 37 -22.80 -4.76 9.49
N LEU A 38 -24.08 -5.11 9.37
CA LEU A 38 -24.72 -5.41 8.11
C LEU A 38 -25.25 -4.14 7.42
N ASN A 39 -25.35 -4.17 6.08
CA ASN A 39 -25.81 -3.04 5.26
C ASN A 39 -24.99 -1.76 5.52
N GLN A 40 -23.67 -1.92 5.63
CA GLN A 40 -22.73 -0.84 5.90
C GLN A 40 -21.65 -0.78 4.81
N VAL A 41 -21.11 0.42 4.58
CA VAL A 41 -19.87 0.61 3.82
C VAL A 41 -18.70 0.76 4.80
N TYR A 42 -17.56 0.15 4.45
CA TYR A 42 -16.34 0.14 5.24
C TYR A 42 -15.14 0.58 4.41
N ASN A 43 -14.25 1.36 5.03
CA ASN A 43 -12.89 1.52 4.53
C ASN A 43 -12.09 0.28 4.88
N VAL A 44 -11.40 -0.29 3.89
CA VAL A 44 -10.45 -1.39 4.05
C VAL A 44 -9.08 -0.86 3.68
N ALA A 45 -8.29 -0.55 4.69
CA ALA A 45 -6.93 -0.06 4.51
C ALA A 45 -6.03 -0.41 5.71
N CYS A 46 -4.79 0.06 5.75
CA CYS A 46 -3.92 -0.06 6.92
C CYS A 46 -4.15 1.06 7.95
N GLY A 47 -4.66 2.21 7.53
CA GLY A 47 -4.72 3.41 8.37
C GLY A 47 -3.34 4.06 8.53
N ASP A 48 -2.44 3.84 7.57
CA ASP A 48 -1.09 4.40 7.50
C ASP A 48 -0.99 5.31 6.27
N SER A 49 0.09 6.08 6.16
CA SER A 49 0.32 7.00 5.04
C SER A 49 1.78 6.99 4.61
N VAL A 50 2.03 6.50 3.40
CA VAL A 50 3.36 6.47 2.79
C VAL A 50 3.35 7.35 1.54
N ASN A 51 4.32 8.25 1.42
CA ASN A 51 4.49 9.07 0.21
C ASN A 51 5.27 8.33 -0.89
N LEU A 52 5.21 8.83 -2.12
CA LEU A 52 5.84 8.17 -3.26
C LEU A 52 7.38 8.14 -3.16
N ASN A 53 7.99 9.13 -2.51
CA ASN A 53 9.44 9.14 -2.27
C ASN A 53 9.86 8.03 -1.30
N GLU A 54 9.13 7.87 -0.19
CA GLU A 54 9.32 6.78 0.77
C GLU A 54 9.12 5.41 0.13
N MET A 55 8.02 5.24 -0.61
CA MET A 55 7.71 4.00 -1.31
C MET A 55 8.83 3.63 -2.29
N THR A 56 9.27 4.58 -3.12
CA THR A 56 10.29 4.33 -4.14
C THR A 56 11.65 4.02 -3.50
N ALA A 57 11.99 4.69 -2.40
CA ALA A 57 13.21 4.40 -1.65
C ALA A 57 13.20 2.99 -1.05
N MET A 58 12.09 2.56 -0.44
CA MET A 58 11.93 1.19 0.08
C MET A 58 12.01 0.15 -1.04
N LEU A 59 11.30 0.39 -2.15
CA LEU A 59 11.31 -0.50 -3.32
C LEU A 59 12.74 -0.67 -3.86
N ARG A 60 13.47 0.44 -4.04
CA ARG A 60 14.87 0.41 -4.47
C ARG A 60 15.74 -0.37 -3.50
N SER A 61 15.54 -0.19 -2.19
CA SER A 61 16.31 -0.90 -1.17
C SER A 61 16.07 -2.41 -1.21
N TYR A 62 14.84 -2.87 -1.38
CA TYR A 62 14.53 -4.30 -1.44
C TYR A 62 15.03 -4.93 -2.74
N LEU A 63 14.82 -4.28 -3.88
CA LEU A 63 15.35 -4.75 -5.17
C LEU A 63 16.88 -4.78 -5.22
N ALA A 64 17.56 -3.85 -4.53
CA ALA A 64 19.02 -3.85 -4.44
C ALA A 64 19.59 -5.07 -3.69
N GLY A 65 18.77 -5.74 -2.86
CA GLY A 65 19.13 -7.03 -2.27
C GLY A 65 19.25 -8.16 -3.30
N HIS A 66 18.60 -8.02 -4.45
CA HIS A 66 18.58 -8.98 -5.56
C HIS A 66 19.53 -8.59 -6.69
N ASP A 67 19.59 -7.31 -7.05
CA ASP A 67 20.58 -6.74 -7.97
C ASP A 67 21.17 -5.43 -7.41
N PRO A 68 22.41 -5.45 -6.89
CA PRO A 68 23.05 -4.29 -6.30
C PRO A 68 23.12 -3.05 -7.20
N LYS A 69 23.09 -3.20 -8.54
CA LYS A 69 23.12 -2.07 -9.46
C LYS A 69 21.84 -1.23 -9.44
N ILE A 70 20.73 -1.78 -8.93
CA ILE A 70 19.48 -1.03 -8.74
C ILE A 70 19.64 0.08 -7.70
N SER A 71 20.56 -0.08 -6.74
CA SER A 71 20.83 0.94 -5.71
C SER A 71 21.29 2.29 -6.27
N THR A 72 21.86 2.31 -7.48
CA THR A 72 22.34 3.52 -8.17
C THR A 72 21.32 4.08 -9.16
N VAL A 73 20.11 3.53 -9.22
CA VAL A 73 19.04 4.00 -10.10
C VAL A 73 18.20 5.01 -9.35
N ASP A 74 18.39 6.29 -9.66
CA ASP A 74 17.57 7.36 -9.08
C ASP A 74 16.25 7.52 -9.82
N PRO A 75 15.13 7.72 -9.09
CA PRO A 75 13.86 8.05 -9.71
C PRO A 75 13.91 9.43 -10.37
N LYS A 76 13.14 9.58 -11.45
CA LYS A 76 12.95 10.86 -12.13
C LYS A 76 11.62 11.46 -11.71
N HIS A 77 11.55 12.78 -11.64
CA HIS A 77 10.28 13.49 -11.42
C HIS A 77 9.71 13.97 -12.75
N GLY A 78 8.44 13.67 -12.98
CA GLY A 78 7.64 14.11 -14.11
C GLY A 78 6.58 15.14 -13.68
N PRO A 79 5.75 15.61 -14.63
CA PRO A 79 4.64 16.50 -14.30
C PRO A 79 3.65 15.83 -13.36
N THR A 80 2.96 16.62 -12.54
CA THR A 80 1.85 16.13 -11.72
C THR A 80 0.77 15.54 -12.63
N ARG A 81 0.23 14.38 -12.25
CA ARG A 81 -0.87 13.75 -12.97
C ARG A 81 -2.17 14.53 -12.71
N ALA A 82 -2.84 14.95 -13.77
CA ALA A 82 -4.11 15.66 -13.66
C ALA A 82 -5.16 14.79 -12.93
N GLY A 83 -5.83 15.37 -11.92
CA GLY A 83 -6.81 14.68 -11.10
C GLY A 83 -6.24 13.79 -10.00
N ASP A 84 -4.92 13.78 -9.80
CA ASP A 84 -4.30 13.00 -8.73
C ASP A 84 -4.60 13.62 -7.35
N ILE A 85 -5.03 12.78 -6.40
CA ILE A 85 -5.35 13.21 -5.05
C ILE A 85 -4.04 13.35 -4.26
N PRO A 86 -3.75 14.48 -3.60
CA PRO A 86 -2.49 14.63 -2.87
C PRO A 86 -2.33 13.61 -1.74
N HIS A 87 -3.29 13.56 -0.81
CA HIS A 87 -3.22 12.68 0.36
C HIS A 87 -4.47 11.83 0.46
N SER A 88 -4.28 10.52 0.59
CA SER A 88 -5.35 9.56 0.79
C SER A 88 -5.00 8.64 1.95
N MET A 89 -5.66 8.84 3.08
CA MET A 89 -5.54 8.02 4.28
C MET A 89 -6.92 7.65 4.79
N ALA A 90 -7.18 6.36 4.94
CA ALA A 90 -8.51 5.90 5.28
C ALA A 90 -8.67 5.77 6.80
N SER A 91 -9.76 6.31 7.35
CA SER A 91 -10.14 5.96 8.71
C SER A 91 -10.74 4.54 8.72
N ILE A 92 -10.03 3.59 9.32
CA ILE A 92 -10.47 2.19 9.46
C ILE A 92 -11.27 1.93 10.74
N GLY A 93 -11.51 2.95 11.57
CA GLY A 93 -12.11 2.79 12.89
C GLY A 93 -13.49 2.13 12.89
N LYS A 94 -14.29 2.33 11.84
CA LYS A 94 -15.59 1.65 11.69
C LYS A 94 -15.41 0.14 11.50
N ALA A 95 -14.46 -0.28 10.65
CA ALA A 95 -14.16 -1.70 10.42
C ALA A 95 -13.56 -2.35 11.67
N VAL A 96 -12.67 -1.65 12.38
CA VAL A 96 -12.12 -2.11 13.67
C VAL A 96 -13.25 -2.37 14.68
N ARG A 97 -14.17 -1.41 14.85
CA ARG A 97 -15.25 -1.51 15.85
C ARG A 97 -16.32 -2.55 15.52
N LEU A 98 -16.75 -2.63 14.25
CA LEU A 98 -17.92 -3.43 13.86
C LEU A 98 -17.54 -4.80 13.31
N LEU A 99 -16.38 -4.93 12.67
CA LEU A 99 -15.91 -6.18 12.05
C LEU A 99 -14.75 -6.83 12.83
N GLY A 100 -14.16 -6.13 13.81
CA GLY A 100 -12.94 -6.60 14.47
C GLY A 100 -11.70 -6.55 13.58
N TYR A 101 -11.77 -5.80 12.47
CA TYR A 101 -10.70 -5.70 11.49
C TYR A 101 -9.43 -5.10 12.10
N LYS A 102 -8.33 -5.83 12.00
CA LYS A 102 -6.98 -5.41 12.43
C LYS A 102 -6.02 -5.76 11.30
N PRO A 103 -5.53 -4.78 10.51
CA PRO A 103 -4.54 -5.03 9.48
C PRO A 103 -3.34 -5.78 10.06
N GLN A 104 -2.90 -6.84 9.38
CA GLN A 104 -1.82 -7.71 9.85
C GLN A 104 -0.52 -7.47 9.10
N VAL A 105 -0.61 -7.01 7.85
CA VAL A 105 0.55 -6.75 6.99
C VAL A 105 0.71 -5.24 6.79
N LEU A 106 1.78 -4.66 7.33
CA LEU A 106 2.10 -3.25 7.11
C LEU A 106 2.71 -3.03 5.72
N PHE A 107 2.82 -1.77 5.29
CA PHE A 107 3.28 -1.45 3.94
C PHE A 107 4.67 -2.02 3.63
N SER A 108 5.64 -1.88 4.56
CA SER A 108 7.01 -2.37 4.35
C SER A 108 7.06 -3.87 4.10
N ASP A 109 6.32 -4.66 4.90
CA ASP A 109 6.31 -6.11 4.81
C ASP A 109 5.59 -6.56 3.54
N GLY A 110 4.45 -5.94 3.22
CA GLY A 110 3.71 -6.19 2.00
C GLY A 110 4.52 -5.86 0.74
N LEU A 111 5.25 -4.74 0.76
CA LEU A 111 6.15 -4.35 -0.35
C LEU A 111 7.28 -5.35 -0.51
N LYS A 112 7.89 -5.81 0.59
CA LYS A 112 8.93 -6.85 0.54
C LYS A 112 8.38 -8.13 -0.07
N HIS A 113 7.24 -8.64 0.39
CA HIS A 113 6.61 -9.83 -0.20
C HIS A 113 6.30 -9.66 -1.69
N ALA A 114 5.82 -8.49 -2.10
CA ALA A 114 5.57 -8.20 -3.50
C ALA A 114 6.86 -8.20 -4.33
N VAL A 115 7.94 -7.61 -3.81
CA VAL A 115 9.25 -7.61 -4.49
C VAL A 115 9.75 -9.03 -4.73
N GLU A 116 9.74 -9.89 -3.71
CA GLU A 116 10.16 -11.29 -3.86
C GLU A 116 9.35 -11.99 -4.97
N TRP A 117 8.02 -11.84 -4.94
CA TRP A 117 7.17 -12.42 -5.96
C TRP A 117 7.50 -11.92 -7.38
N TYR A 118 7.72 -10.61 -7.54
CA TYR A 118 8.05 -10.04 -8.86
C TYR A 118 9.45 -10.44 -9.35
N VAL A 119 10.43 -10.62 -8.46
CA VAL A 119 11.77 -11.12 -8.82
C VAL A 119 11.70 -12.57 -9.30
N ASP A 120 10.89 -13.40 -8.66
CA ASP A 120 10.79 -14.82 -8.99
C ASP A 120 9.94 -15.11 -10.25
N ASN A 121 9.12 -14.15 -10.69
CA ASN A 121 8.08 -14.38 -11.70
C ASN A 121 8.16 -13.45 -12.94
N LEU A 122 9.21 -12.64 -13.08
CA LEU A 122 9.51 -11.81 -14.26
C LEU A 122 10.92 -12.09 -14.79
#